data_AF-A0A958PIV1-F1
#
_entry.id   AF-A0A958PIV1-F1
#
_cell.length_a   1.000
_cell.length_b   1.000
_cell.length_c   1.000
_cell.angle_alpha   90.00
_cell.angle_beta   90.00
_cell.angle_gamma   90.00
#
_symmetry.space_group_name_H-M   'P 1'
#
loop_
_entity.id
_entity.type
_entity.pdbx_description
1 polymer ?
#
loop_
_entity_poly.entity_id
_entity_poly.type
_entity_poly.pdbx_seq_one_letter_code
_entity_poly.pdbx_strand_id
1 'polypeptide(L)'
;MSQAKTQVSHPYPDTPLKVLHLSGSDYEIGRAHAEALGDSVRQGMVHFYYEFWQRMLNSVNVGGLEGWIVKRVQSLVDPFLVQRLAKNIPPASLDRLRGVAEAAELPMEQLLTIVVLPDLLPWLQALSTRFQPDAFVGVSTPIFGCSSFVNRGEYFLHGRNLDFPGVAYWDRYPVIQCTERQGGRHRFIGFTTAGVPICGITGVNEAQISVSLHQHYCRETNTKGVLPFVIGEEILSEAASLDEARAILERHRVATSWAFVVTDGKTRDAFVCETHPKARGIRYLGNGSVCLSHSNYFQSQECKPMEYAATARMNWDNYSRKTRLEHLVNEEGYALQPEQAVRFMGDHFDPYWRKEKPFNRTVSQVYNIQSLVLDPERMKLWIAEGPAPIHLREYQEYDLAEIFAGKQGKSPHRFPGFRFAKPETAVAKEAYILSFIAAMDGDLELAWTELERCLKAEFFPEAALTAAVLQMKRREFQSAVDLLERANHELGSQIAGRTVVPPEYFEIRFFLARAYDLVGRREEAVRYYRSVSQDPRLEDPNVRKMALKEGPYTADKLGRILMPYSTYIPFQ
;
A
#
# COMPACT_ATOMS: atom_id res chain seq x y z
N MET A 1 -25.01 -27.03 24.01
CA MET A 1 -23.58 -26.70 24.17
C MET A 1 -23.26 -25.56 23.23
N SER A 2 -23.15 -24.35 23.78
CA SER A 2 -22.92 -23.10 23.06
C SER A 2 -21.45 -23.06 22.61
N GLN A 3 -21.22 -23.00 21.31
CA GLN A 3 -19.93 -22.58 20.76
C GLN A 3 -19.77 -21.10 21.10
N ALA A 4 -18.88 -20.80 22.05
CA ALA A 4 -18.47 -19.44 22.34
C ALA A 4 -17.78 -18.88 21.09
N LYS A 5 -18.43 -17.92 20.43
CA LYS A 5 -17.81 -17.03 19.45
C LYS A 5 -16.75 -16.20 20.19
N THR A 6 -15.52 -16.68 20.25
CA THR A 6 -14.35 -15.80 20.47
C THR A 6 -14.05 -15.10 19.16
N GLN A 7 -14.98 -14.24 18.73
CA GLN A 7 -14.75 -13.28 17.67
C GLN A 7 -14.09 -12.10 18.39
N VAL A 8 -12.76 -12.04 18.38
CA VAL A 8 -12.05 -10.84 18.82
C VAL A 8 -12.51 -9.73 17.89
N SER A 9 -13.24 -8.76 18.43
CA SER A 9 -13.78 -7.64 17.69
C SER A 9 -12.62 -6.86 17.07
N HIS A 10 -12.78 -6.42 15.82
CA HIS A 10 -11.92 -5.41 15.22
C HIS A 10 -11.74 -4.26 16.24
N PRO A 11 -10.52 -3.76 16.47
CA PRO A 11 -10.24 -2.81 17.57
C PRO A 11 -11.04 -1.51 17.45
N TYR A 12 -11.61 -1.25 16.27
CA TYR A 12 -12.38 -0.07 15.98
C TYR A 12 -13.78 -0.42 15.46
N PRO A 13 -14.83 0.30 15.91
CA PRO A 13 -16.21 0.07 15.45
C PRO A 13 -16.38 0.49 13.98
N ASP A 14 -17.16 -0.29 13.25
CA ASP A 14 -17.51 0.00 11.86
C ASP A 14 -18.34 1.30 11.79
N THR A 15 -17.84 2.28 11.04
CA THR A 15 -18.63 3.48 10.71
C THR A 15 -19.14 3.35 9.28
N PRO A 16 -20.45 3.57 9.03
CA PRO A 16 -20.97 3.57 7.68
C PRO A 16 -20.26 4.61 6.80
N LEU A 17 -20.05 4.26 5.54
CA LEU A 17 -19.55 5.19 4.53
C LEU A 17 -20.43 6.44 4.47
N LYS A 18 -19.81 7.62 4.42
CA LYS A 18 -20.50 8.90 4.28
C LYS A 18 -20.33 9.47 2.88
N VAL A 19 -21.41 9.98 2.30
CA VAL A 19 -21.37 10.77 1.06
C VAL A 19 -21.47 12.24 1.41
N LEU A 20 -20.44 13.01 1.06
CA LEU A 20 -20.36 14.46 1.30
C LEU A 20 -20.48 15.22 -0.03
N HIS A 21 -21.22 16.33 0.00
CA HIS A 21 -21.34 17.28 -1.10
C HIS A 21 -20.78 18.61 -0.63
N LEU A 22 -19.61 18.97 -1.14
CA LEU A 22 -18.85 20.12 -0.68
C LEU A 22 -18.68 21.09 -1.84
N SER A 23 -18.98 22.37 -1.61
CA SER A 23 -18.83 23.42 -2.62
C SER A 23 -18.24 24.69 -2.02
N GLY A 24 -17.63 25.51 -2.89
CA GLY A 24 -17.07 26.80 -2.50
C GLY A 24 -15.56 26.90 -2.73
N SER A 25 -14.93 27.84 -2.05
CA SER A 25 -13.47 27.98 -2.02
C SER A 25 -12.82 26.75 -1.39
N ASP A 26 -11.54 26.53 -1.66
CA ASP A 26 -10.81 25.40 -1.09
C ASP A 26 -10.84 25.39 0.46
N TYR A 27 -10.76 26.57 1.10
CA TYR A 27 -10.91 26.70 2.54
C TYR A 27 -12.30 26.25 3.03
N GLU A 28 -13.38 26.69 2.38
CA GLU A 28 -14.75 26.31 2.74
C GLU A 28 -14.97 24.80 2.55
N ILE A 29 -14.44 24.21 1.47
CA ILE A 29 -14.49 22.77 1.23
C ILE A 29 -13.78 22.01 2.35
N GLY A 30 -12.58 22.43 2.73
CA GLY A 30 -11.83 21.81 3.81
C GLY A 30 -12.53 21.91 5.17
N ARG A 31 -13.05 23.10 5.47
CA ARG A 31 -13.83 23.37 6.68
C ARG A 31 -15.09 22.50 6.75
N ALA A 32 -15.88 22.47 5.68
CA ALA A 32 -17.10 21.68 5.60
C ALA A 32 -16.83 20.17 5.69
N HIS A 33 -15.73 19.67 5.11
CA HIS A 33 -15.29 18.29 5.28
C HIS A 33 -15.09 17.96 6.77
N ALA A 34 -14.37 18.82 7.49
CA ALA A 34 -14.08 18.58 8.90
C ALA A 34 -15.33 18.70 9.78
N GLU A 35 -16.16 19.73 9.57
CA GLU A 35 -17.41 19.93 10.31
C GLU A 35 -18.38 18.75 10.13
N ALA A 36 -18.49 18.19 8.92
CA ALA A 36 -19.38 17.05 8.64
C ALA A 36 -18.92 15.72 9.28
N LEU A 37 -17.63 15.61 9.58
CA LEU A 37 -17.01 14.38 10.07
C LEU A 37 -16.65 14.44 11.56
N GLY A 38 -16.52 15.63 12.13
CA GLY A 38 -16.28 15.87 13.56
C GLY A 38 -15.05 15.10 14.05
N ASP A 39 -15.22 14.38 15.16
CA ASP A 39 -14.13 13.65 15.82
C ASP A 39 -13.50 12.55 14.96
N SER A 40 -14.19 12.04 13.92
CA SER A 40 -13.62 11.07 12.98
C SER A 40 -12.36 11.61 12.29
N VAL A 41 -12.25 12.93 12.08
CA VAL A 41 -11.05 13.57 11.52
C VAL A 41 -9.84 13.38 12.44
N ARG A 42 -10.05 13.56 13.75
CA ARG A 42 -8.99 13.46 14.77
C ARG A 42 -8.65 12.02 15.12
N GLN A 43 -9.58 11.09 14.98
CA GLN A 43 -9.41 9.68 15.34
C GLN A 43 -8.99 8.78 14.17
N GLY A 44 -9.01 9.30 12.94
CA GLY A 44 -8.74 8.56 11.72
C GLY A 44 -7.28 8.63 11.26
N MET A 45 -7.09 8.73 9.96
CA MET A 45 -5.76 8.67 9.31
C MET A 45 -4.81 9.77 9.75
N VAL A 46 -5.32 10.93 10.18
CA VAL A 46 -4.47 12.04 10.62
C VAL A 46 -3.63 11.65 11.82
N HIS A 47 -4.28 11.13 12.86
CA HIS A 47 -3.61 10.70 14.07
C HIS A 47 -2.64 9.54 13.80
N PHE A 48 -3.10 8.53 13.06
CA PHE A 48 -2.27 7.38 12.71
C PHE A 48 -0.95 7.77 12.06
N TYR A 49 -0.97 8.60 11.02
CA TYR A 49 0.27 8.96 10.32
C TYR A 49 1.19 9.81 11.16
N TYR A 50 0.63 10.73 11.94
CA TYR A 50 1.44 11.54 12.82
C TYR A 50 2.17 10.66 13.84
N GLU A 51 1.46 9.78 14.54
CA GLU A 51 2.06 8.83 15.49
C GLU A 51 3.05 7.86 14.82
N PHE A 52 2.69 7.31 13.66
CA PHE A 52 3.58 6.45 12.88
C PHE A 52 4.89 7.16 12.52
N TRP A 53 4.81 8.41 12.06
CA TRP A 53 5.97 9.21 11.74
C TRP A 53 6.82 9.51 12.98
N GLN A 54 6.21 9.91 14.09
CA GLN A 54 6.93 10.13 15.35
C GLN A 54 7.65 8.85 15.82
N ARG A 55 7.00 7.67 15.70
CA ARG A 55 7.61 6.38 16.04
C ARG A 55 8.76 6.04 15.10
N MET A 56 8.64 6.28 13.80
CA MET A 56 9.72 6.11 12.84
C MET A 56 10.96 6.94 13.22
N LEU A 57 10.78 8.22 13.55
CA LEU A 57 11.86 9.10 14.02
C LEU A 57 12.49 8.60 15.32
N ASN A 58 11.67 8.13 16.26
CA ASN A 58 12.14 7.65 17.56
C ASN A 58 12.75 6.24 17.51
N SER A 59 12.41 5.43 16.49
CA SER A 59 12.89 4.05 16.33
C SER A 59 14.37 3.93 15.99
N VAL A 60 15.04 5.06 15.68
CA VAL A 60 16.51 5.13 15.64
C VAL A 60 17.05 5.18 17.07
N ASN A 61 16.91 4.08 17.80
CA ASN A 61 17.58 3.87 19.08
C ASN A 61 18.98 3.27 18.82
N VAL A 62 19.80 4.02 18.07
CA VAL A 62 21.21 3.72 17.92
C VAL A 62 21.92 4.29 19.16
N GLY A 63 22.57 3.45 19.95
CA GLY A 63 23.41 3.90 21.06
C GLY A 63 24.69 4.57 20.56
N GLY A 64 25.23 5.52 21.33
CA GLY A 64 26.52 6.16 21.06
C GLY A 64 26.48 7.37 20.10
N LEU A 65 27.66 7.76 19.61
CA LEU A 65 27.86 8.98 18.79
C LEU A 65 27.06 8.94 17.47
N GLU A 66 26.91 7.76 16.87
CA GLU A 66 26.19 7.54 15.60
C GLU A 66 24.69 7.83 15.75
N GLY A 67 24.06 7.40 16.85
CA GLY A 67 22.65 7.70 17.09
C GLY A 67 22.36 9.14 17.45
N TRP A 68 23.31 9.81 18.13
CA TRP A 68 23.22 11.26 18.34
C TRP A 68 23.33 12.03 17.03
N ILE A 69 24.22 11.62 16.11
CA ILE A 69 24.33 12.21 14.77
C ILE A 69 23.05 11.97 13.97
N VAL A 70 22.51 10.75 13.94
CA VAL A 70 21.28 10.46 13.18
C VAL A 70 20.09 11.22 13.75
N LYS A 71 19.91 11.27 15.08
CA LYS A 71 18.84 12.08 15.72
C LYS A 71 18.99 13.57 15.43
N ARG A 72 20.22 14.12 15.47
CA ARG A 72 20.45 15.52 15.10
C ARG A 72 20.15 15.78 13.63
N VAL A 73 20.60 14.90 12.74
CA VAL A 73 20.36 15.00 11.30
C VAL A 73 18.86 14.93 11.03
N GLN A 74 18.13 13.95 11.56
CA GLN A 74 16.67 13.84 11.44
C GLN A 74 15.95 15.09 11.98
N SER A 75 16.28 15.54 13.20
CA SER A 75 15.66 16.72 13.81
C SER A 75 15.86 18.03 13.01
N LEU A 76 16.92 18.14 12.21
CA LEU A 76 17.21 19.31 11.38
C LEU A 76 16.74 19.14 9.93
N VAL A 77 16.77 17.91 9.41
CA VAL A 77 16.47 17.58 8.02
C VAL A 77 14.97 17.41 7.80
N ASP A 78 14.22 16.85 8.76
CA ASP A 78 12.79 16.57 8.57
C ASP A 78 11.94 17.84 8.48
N PRO A 79 12.05 18.85 9.38
CA PRO A 79 11.30 20.09 9.23
C PRO A 79 11.67 20.86 7.96
N PHE A 80 12.97 20.87 7.61
CA PHE A 80 13.45 21.53 6.40
C PHE A 80 12.95 20.86 5.12
N LEU A 81 12.97 19.52 5.05
CA LEU A 81 12.50 18.77 3.90
C LEU A 81 10.99 18.79 3.76
N VAL A 82 10.25 18.65 4.87
CA VAL A 82 8.80 18.80 4.89
C VAL A 82 8.42 20.19 4.40
N GLN A 83 9.05 21.25 4.92
CA GLN A 83 8.82 22.61 4.42
C GLN A 83 9.19 22.77 2.94
N ARG A 84 10.24 22.07 2.47
CA ARG A 84 10.68 22.17 1.07
C ARG A 84 9.70 21.50 0.10
N LEU A 85 9.16 20.33 0.45
CA LEU A 85 8.12 19.67 -0.33
C LEU A 85 6.77 20.39 -0.19
N ALA A 86 6.46 20.92 1.00
CA ALA A 86 5.25 21.71 1.23
C ALA A 86 5.19 22.99 0.37
N LYS A 87 6.33 23.57 0.00
CA LYS A 87 6.38 24.69 -0.97
C LYS A 87 5.87 24.34 -2.37
N ASN A 88 5.80 23.07 -2.72
CA ASN A 88 5.27 22.61 -4.00
C ASN A 88 3.76 22.30 -3.92
N ILE A 89 3.14 22.42 -2.74
CA ILE A 89 1.70 22.30 -2.58
C ILE A 89 1.06 23.61 -3.05
N PRO A 90 0.06 23.55 -3.95
CA PRO A 90 -0.64 24.75 -4.40
C PRO A 90 -1.29 25.51 -3.23
N PRO A 91 -1.37 26.86 -3.27
CA PRO A 91 -2.03 27.66 -2.25
C PRO A 91 -3.47 27.20 -1.97
N ALA A 92 -4.20 26.83 -3.03
CA ALA A 92 -5.52 26.22 -2.95
C ALA A 92 -5.56 24.98 -2.05
N SER A 93 -4.68 24.00 -2.28
CA SER A 93 -4.64 22.80 -1.45
C SER A 93 -4.23 23.10 -0.01
N LEU A 94 -3.33 24.08 0.21
CA LEU A 94 -2.98 24.54 1.56
C LEU A 94 -4.17 25.21 2.26
N ASP A 95 -4.95 26.01 1.56
CA ASP A 95 -6.17 26.62 2.10
C ASP A 95 -7.21 25.58 2.48
N ARG A 96 -7.33 24.51 1.70
CA ARG A 96 -8.17 23.36 2.07
C ARG A 96 -7.72 22.69 3.35
N LEU A 97 -6.43 22.41 3.49
CA LEU A 97 -5.88 21.84 4.72
C LEU A 97 -6.05 22.80 5.92
N ARG A 98 -5.93 24.11 5.70
CA ARG A 98 -6.20 25.13 6.73
C ARG A 98 -7.66 25.10 7.20
N GLY A 99 -8.62 24.96 6.28
CA GLY A 99 -10.02 24.79 6.63
C GLY A 99 -10.27 23.57 7.51
N VAL A 100 -9.63 22.42 7.20
CA VAL A 100 -9.68 21.22 8.05
C VAL A 100 -9.04 21.48 9.41
N ALA A 101 -7.84 22.06 9.44
CA ALA A 101 -7.09 22.31 10.67
C ALA A 101 -7.89 23.16 11.66
N GLU A 102 -8.47 24.27 11.18
CA GLU A 102 -9.23 25.18 12.03
C GLU A 102 -10.52 24.53 12.56
N ALA A 103 -11.28 23.82 11.72
CA ALA A 103 -12.53 23.18 12.14
C ALA A 103 -12.33 21.95 13.03
N ALA A 104 -11.26 21.18 12.82
CA ALA A 104 -10.95 20.00 13.62
C ALA A 104 -10.05 20.31 14.83
N GLU A 105 -9.63 21.57 15.01
CA GLU A 105 -8.69 22.02 16.05
C GLU A 105 -7.36 21.23 16.01
N LEU A 106 -6.87 20.97 14.78
CA LEU A 106 -5.64 20.23 14.54
C LEU A 106 -4.48 21.16 14.20
N PRO A 107 -3.26 20.88 14.67
CA PRO A 107 -2.08 21.59 14.18
C PRO A 107 -1.91 21.35 12.67
N MET A 108 -1.74 22.43 11.90
CA MET A 108 -1.50 22.37 10.45
C MET A 108 -0.33 21.44 10.07
N GLU A 109 0.67 21.33 10.94
CA GLU A 109 1.80 20.41 10.78
C GLU A 109 1.35 18.96 10.61
N GLN A 110 0.37 18.48 11.40
CA GLN A 110 -0.11 17.10 11.30
C GLN A 110 -0.73 16.82 9.92
N LEU A 111 -1.51 17.76 9.39
CA LEU A 111 -2.10 17.65 8.07
C LEU A 111 -1.05 17.70 6.96
N LEU A 112 -0.07 18.60 7.08
CA LEU A 112 1.04 18.70 6.14
C LEU A 112 1.90 17.42 6.12
N THR A 113 2.11 16.78 7.27
CA THR A 113 2.83 15.51 7.35
C THR A 113 2.15 14.45 6.50
N ILE A 114 0.83 14.30 6.58
CA ILE A 114 0.09 13.26 5.83
C ILE A 114 0.22 13.43 4.33
N VAL A 115 0.17 14.67 3.84
CA VAL A 115 0.20 14.93 2.39
C VAL A 115 1.61 14.85 1.81
N VAL A 116 2.64 15.11 2.62
CA VAL A 116 4.04 15.09 2.18
C VAL A 116 4.67 13.70 2.35
N LEU A 117 4.28 12.95 3.37
CA LEU A 117 4.91 11.67 3.73
C LEU A 117 4.95 10.64 2.59
N PRO A 118 3.90 10.47 1.76
CA PRO A 118 3.93 9.55 0.63
C PRO A 118 5.04 9.86 -0.39
N ASP A 119 5.49 11.11 -0.51
CA ASP A 119 6.63 11.47 -1.38
C ASP A 119 7.94 11.57 -0.60
N LEU A 120 7.91 11.97 0.67
CA LEU A 120 9.10 12.08 1.50
C LEU A 120 9.82 10.73 1.67
N LEU A 121 9.07 9.65 1.90
CA LEU A 121 9.66 8.32 2.10
C LEU A 121 10.41 7.80 0.86
N PRO A 122 9.81 7.73 -0.35
CA PRO A 122 10.56 7.38 -1.55
C PRO A 122 11.71 8.33 -1.83
N TRP A 123 11.56 9.62 -1.49
CA TRP A 123 12.61 10.61 -1.68
C TRP A 123 13.84 10.31 -0.78
N LEU A 124 13.62 10.04 0.51
CA LEU A 124 14.68 9.67 1.45
C LEU A 124 15.35 8.36 1.04
N GLN A 125 14.56 7.37 0.61
CA GLN A 125 15.08 6.11 0.11
C GLN A 125 15.94 6.32 -1.15
N ALA A 126 15.47 7.10 -2.12
CA ALA A 126 16.24 7.43 -3.31
C ALA A 126 17.55 8.18 -2.98
N LEU A 127 17.55 9.08 -1.99
CA LEU A 127 18.79 9.68 -1.50
C LEU A 127 19.73 8.64 -0.91
N SER A 128 19.21 7.72 -0.08
CA SER A 128 20.03 6.67 0.53
C SER A 128 20.67 5.77 -0.53
N THR A 129 19.99 5.51 -1.66
CA THR A 129 20.58 4.76 -2.80
C THR A 129 21.81 5.44 -3.40
N ARG A 130 21.92 6.78 -3.32
CA ARG A 130 23.08 7.51 -3.86
C ARG A 130 24.33 7.36 -2.99
N PHE A 131 24.15 7.21 -1.68
CA PHE A 131 25.24 7.03 -0.72
C PHE A 131 25.57 5.55 -0.48
N GLN A 132 24.57 4.67 -0.59
CA GLN A 132 24.69 3.23 -0.42
C GLN A 132 23.94 2.51 -1.56
N PRO A 133 24.51 2.47 -2.78
CA PRO A 133 23.86 1.85 -3.94
C PRO A 133 23.60 0.36 -3.73
N ASP A 134 24.44 -0.31 -2.93
CA ASP A 134 24.31 -1.71 -2.54
C ASP A 134 23.25 -1.96 -1.45
N ALA A 135 22.55 -0.94 -0.93
CA ALA A 135 21.47 -1.15 0.05
C ALA A 135 20.15 -1.57 -0.62
N PHE A 136 20.10 -1.55 -1.95
CA PHE A 136 18.90 -1.81 -2.74
C PHE A 136 19.21 -2.82 -3.84
N VAL A 137 18.22 -3.63 -4.19
CA VAL A 137 18.35 -4.64 -5.23
C VAL A 137 18.02 -4.01 -6.59
N GLY A 138 18.79 -4.34 -7.62
CA GLY A 138 18.45 -3.97 -8.99
C GLY A 138 17.24 -4.76 -9.46
N VAL A 139 16.32 -4.11 -10.18
CA VAL A 139 15.18 -4.82 -10.76
C VAL A 139 15.65 -5.62 -11.97
N SER A 140 15.84 -6.93 -11.81
CA SER A 140 16.05 -7.84 -12.93
C SER A 140 14.72 -8.26 -13.57
N THR A 141 13.63 -8.29 -12.77
CA THR A 141 12.19 -8.50 -13.10
C THR A 141 11.33 -8.36 -11.79
N PRO A 142 10.11 -7.75 -11.78
CA PRO A 142 9.80 -6.36 -11.31
C PRO A 142 8.97 -6.11 -10.01
N ILE A 143 8.88 -4.86 -9.44
CA ILE A 143 8.31 -4.52 -8.08
C ILE A 143 7.61 -3.16 -7.77
N PHE A 144 6.33 -2.97 -7.31
CA PHE A 144 5.80 -2.83 -5.91
C PHE A 144 4.24 -2.64 -5.83
N GLY A 145 3.60 -2.54 -4.63
CA GLY A 145 2.28 -1.94 -4.25
C GLY A 145 0.98 -2.06 -5.08
N CYS A 146 -0.12 -1.50 -4.56
CA CYS A 146 -1.37 -1.07 -5.25
C CYS A 146 -1.76 -1.82 -6.55
N SER A 147 -2.94 -2.42 -6.63
CA SER A 147 -3.37 -3.13 -7.85
C SER A 147 -4.42 -2.34 -8.64
N SER A 148 -4.30 -2.29 -9.96
CA SER A 148 -5.35 -1.79 -10.85
C SER A 148 -5.49 -2.63 -12.11
N PHE A 149 -6.71 -2.73 -12.62
CA PHE A 149 -6.98 -3.19 -13.97
C PHE A 149 -8.05 -2.32 -14.63
N VAL A 150 -8.00 -2.25 -15.96
CA VAL A 150 -9.04 -1.69 -16.81
C VAL A 150 -9.46 -2.76 -17.81
N ASN A 151 -10.77 -2.95 -17.99
CA ASN A 151 -11.35 -3.89 -18.94
C ASN A 151 -12.27 -3.16 -19.93
N ARG A 152 -12.07 -3.38 -21.24
CA ARG A 152 -12.93 -2.85 -22.32
C ARG A 152 -13.97 -3.90 -22.74
N GLY A 153 -14.86 -4.28 -21.83
CA GLY A 153 -15.90 -5.27 -22.08
C GLY A 153 -17.29 -4.66 -22.34
N GLU A 154 -18.31 -5.47 -22.08
CA GLU A 154 -19.71 -5.01 -22.00
C GLU A 154 -19.86 -3.87 -20.99
N TYR A 155 -19.16 -4.00 -19.86
CA TYR A 155 -18.94 -2.96 -18.86
C TYR A 155 -17.53 -2.41 -19.03
N PHE A 156 -17.37 -1.09 -18.96
CA PHE A 156 -16.05 -0.47 -18.99
C PHE A 156 -15.50 -0.39 -17.56
N LEU A 157 -14.82 -1.43 -17.10
CA LEU A 157 -14.51 -1.60 -15.68
C LEU A 157 -13.11 -1.11 -15.34
N HIS A 158 -12.97 -0.34 -14.26
CA HIS A 158 -11.71 0.04 -13.62
C HIS A 158 -11.69 -0.49 -12.18
N GLY A 159 -10.98 -1.59 -11.94
CA GLY A 159 -10.76 -2.13 -10.60
C GLY A 159 -9.53 -1.54 -9.92
N ARG A 160 -9.61 -1.27 -8.61
CA ARG A 160 -8.58 -0.60 -7.84
C ARG A 160 -8.49 -1.10 -6.40
N ASN A 161 -7.30 -1.56 -6.01
CA ASN A 161 -6.88 -1.74 -4.63
C ASN A 161 -5.88 -0.64 -4.29
N LEU A 162 -6.24 0.22 -3.33
CA LEU A 162 -5.32 1.16 -2.71
C LEU A 162 -4.70 0.49 -1.48
N ASP A 163 -3.39 0.39 -1.55
CA ASP A 163 -2.56 -0.42 -0.70
C ASP A 163 -1.51 0.50 -0.07
N PHE A 164 -1.68 0.82 1.21
CA PHE A 164 -0.85 1.80 1.92
C PHE A 164 -0.92 1.58 3.46
N PRO A 165 0.11 1.95 4.24
CA PRO A 165 0.05 1.88 5.71
C PRO A 165 -1.16 2.67 6.25
N GLY A 166 -1.95 2.10 7.17
CA GLY A 166 -3.17 2.77 7.69
C GLY A 166 -4.44 1.91 7.62
N VAL A 167 -4.28 0.59 7.50
CA VAL A 167 -5.37 -0.36 7.65
C VAL A 167 -6.00 -0.20 9.03
N ALA A 168 -7.32 -0.29 9.10
CA ALA A 168 -8.17 0.00 10.25
C ALA A 168 -8.25 1.48 10.68
N TYR A 169 -7.59 2.38 9.94
CA TYR A 169 -7.69 3.84 10.12
C TYR A 169 -8.34 4.53 8.92
N TRP A 170 -8.00 4.13 7.70
CA TRP A 170 -8.59 4.68 6.47
C TRP A 170 -10.00 4.13 6.26
N ASP A 171 -10.15 2.80 6.32
CA ASP A 171 -11.39 2.05 6.16
C ASP A 171 -12.37 2.25 7.33
N ARG A 172 -11.91 2.83 8.45
CA ARG A 172 -12.75 3.13 9.63
C ARG A 172 -13.73 4.26 9.38
N TYR A 173 -13.34 5.29 8.62
CA TYR A 173 -14.17 6.47 8.35
C TYR A 173 -14.21 6.78 6.85
N PRO A 174 -14.71 5.85 6.00
CA PRO A 174 -14.65 6.02 4.56
C PRO A 174 -15.62 7.10 4.08
N VAL A 175 -15.18 7.86 3.07
CA VAL A 175 -15.89 9.02 2.55
C VAL A 175 -15.91 8.98 1.01
N ILE A 176 -17.10 9.15 0.44
CA ILE A 176 -17.26 9.58 -0.95
C ILE A 176 -17.46 11.10 -0.92
N GLN A 177 -16.49 11.86 -1.43
CA GLN A 177 -16.53 13.32 -1.41
C GLN A 177 -16.80 13.86 -2.81
N CYS A 178 -18.02 14.36 -3.06
CA CYS A 178 -18.33 15.16 -4.24
C CYS A 178 -17.95 16.61 -4.00
N THR A 179 -17.07 17.15 -4.84
CA THR A 179 -16.48 18.48 -4.69
C THR A 179 -16.85 19.35 -5.88
N GLU A 180 -17.43 20.51 -5.61
CA GLU A 180 -17.69 21.59 -6.57
C GLU A 180 -16.83 22.80 -6.20
N ARG A 181 -15.64 22.86 -6.79
CA ARG A 181 -14.66 23.90 -6.48
C ARG A 181 -15.04 25.22 -7.16
N GLN A 182 -14.98 26.32 -6.41
CA GLN A 182 -15.22 27.65 -6.96
C GLN A 182 -14.24 27.94 -8.11
N GLY A 183 -14.79 28.19 -9.30
CA GLY A 183 -14.00 28.42 -10.51
C GLY A 183 -13.35 27.17 -11.11
N GLY A 184 -13.64 25.98 -10.59
CA GLY A 184 -13.24 24.71 -11.20
C GLY A 184 -14.12 24.40 -12.42
N ARG A 185 -13.53 23.74 -13.43
CA ARG A 185 -14.25 23.40 -14.67
C ARG A 185 -15.21 22.23 -14.49
N HIS A 186 -14.85 21.26 -13.65
CA HIS A 186 -15.64 20.06 -13.41
C HIS A 186 -15.86 19.82 -11.92
N ARG A 187 -17.05 19.33 -11.58
CA ARG A 187 -17.28 18.64 -10.31
C ARG A 187 -16.59 17.28 -10.34
N PHE A 188 -16.06 16.87 -9.20
CA PHE A 188 -15.37 15.59 -9.08
C PHE A 188 -15.67 14.89 -7.76
N ILE A 189 -15.62 13.56 -7.81
CA ILE A 189 -15.79 12.67 -6.68
C ILE A 189 -14.44 12.04 -6.35
N GLY A 190 -14.01 12.16 -5.09
CA GLY A 190 -12.89 11.41 -4.52
C GLY A 190 -13.37 10.31 -3.58
N PHE A 191 -12.67 9.17 -3.60
CA PHE A 191 -12.88 8.08 -2.66
C PHE A 191 -11.82 8.17 -1.56
N THR A 192 -12.17 8.78 -0.44
CA THR A 192 -11.23 9.17 0.62
C THR A 192 -11.69 8.71 2.00
N THR A 193 -11.13 9.29 3.06
CA THR A 193 -11.43 9.05 4.46
C THR A 193 -11.46 10.36 5.24
N ALA A 194 -11.98 10.32 6.46
CA ALA A 194 -12.06 11.49 7.33
C ALA A 194 -10.69 12.11 7.61
N GLY A 195 -10.61 13.44 7.44
CA GLY A 195 -9.40 14.24 7.65
C GLY A 195 -8.45 14.29 6.46
N VAL A 196 -8.77 13.62 5.35
CA VAL A 196 -7.96 13.61 4.12
C VAL A 196 -8.81 14.15 2.96
N PRO A 197 -9.03 15.47 2.83
CA PRO A 197 -9.89 16.06 1.79
C PRO A 197 -9.18 16.14 0.42
N ILE A 198 -8.56 15.04 -0.01
CA ILE A 198 -7.72 14.94 -1.20
C ILE A 198 -8.35 13.93 -2.15
N CYS A 199 -8.89 14.39 -3.26
CA CYS A 199 -9.59 13.52 -4.22
C CYS A 199 -8.65 12.95 -5.29
N GLY A 200 -7.49 13.56 -5.49
CA GLY A 200 -6.55 13.20 -6.55
C GLY A 200 -5.81 11.86 -6.40
N ILE A 201 -6.06 11.09 -5.34
CA ILE A 201 -5.49 9.74 -5.16
C ILE A 201 -6.28 8.71 -5.96
N THR A 202 -7.60 8.73 -5.84
CA THR A 202 -8.54 7.86 -6.55
C THR A 202 -9.86 8.59 -6.66
N GLY A 203 -10.33 8.82 -7.89
CA GLY A 203 -11.53 9.61 -8.11
C GLY A 203 -11.99 9.61 -9.57
N VAL A 204 -13.13 10.27 -9.80
CA VAL A 204 -13.79 10.42 -11.10
C VAL A 204 -14.51 11.75 -11.19
N ASN A 205 -14.52 12.38 -12.36
CA ASN A 205 -15.23 13.64 -12.58
C ASN A 205 -16.52 13.48 -13.39
N GLU A 206 -17.33 14.54 -13.43
CA GLU A 206 -18.61 14.53 -14.16
C GLU A 206 -18.46 14.38 -15.68
N ALA A 207 -17.24 14.57 -16.21
CA ALA A 207 -16.89 14.33 -17.61
C ALA A 207 -16.47 12.87 -17.89
N GLN A 208 -16.64 11.96 -16.92
CA GLN A 208 -16.34 10.53 -16.97
C GLN A 208 -14.84 10.19 -17.03
N ILE A 209 -13.98 11.12 -16.59
CA ILE A 209 -12.54 10.88 -16.44
C ILE A 209 -12.27 10.37 -15.03
N SER A 210 -11.68 9.16 -14.92
CA SER A 210 -11.21 8.62 -13.63
C SER A 210 -9.69 8.60 -13.56
N VAL A 211 -9.15 8.74 -12.34
CA VAL A 211 -7.71 8.64 -12.07
C VAL A 211 -7.45 7.76 -10.85
N SER A 212 -6.37 6.99 -10.88
CA SER A 212 -5.85 6.23 -9.75
C SER A 212 -4.32 6.27 -9.72
N LEU A 213 -3.75 6.63 -8.57
CA LEU A 213 -2.30 6.76 -8.39
C LEU A 213 -1.65 5.46 -7.91
N HIS A 214 -0.44 5.19 -8.40
CA HIS A 214 0.41 4.10 -7.94
C HIS A 214 1.80 4.65 -7.60
N GLN A 215 2.31 4.34 -6.41
CA GLN A 215 3.60 4.83 -5.92
C GLN A 215 4.76 3.94 -6.39
N HIS A 216 5.68 4.47 -7.18
CA HIS A 216 6.86 3.75 -7.67
C HIS A 216 8.12 4.13 -6.90
N TYR A 217 9.17 3.33 -7.04
CA TYR A 217 10.45 3.54 -6.37
C TYR A 217 11.58 3.66 -7.39
N CYS A 218 12.23 4.82 -7.42
CA CYS A 218 13.33 5.08 -8.35
C CYS A 218 14.42 5.96 -7.73
N ARG A 219 15.63 5.92 -8.30
CA ARG A 219 16.79 6.69 -7.79
C ARG A 219 16.71 8.20 -8.09
N GLU A 220 15.71 8.61 -8.86
CA GLU A 220 15.51 9.99 -9.28
C GLU A 220 14.54 10.75 -8.36
N THR A 221 14.94 11.93 -7.94
CA THR A 221 14.16 12.79 -7.07
C THR A 221 14.31 14.25 -7.44
N ASN A 222 13.26 15.04 -7.20
CA ASN A 222 13.25 16.47 -7.44
C ASN A 222 12.51 17.21 -6.33
N THR A 223 13.25 17.97 -5.52
CA THR A 223 12.66 18.76 -4.43
C THR A 223 11.75 19.91 -4.89
N LYS A 224 11.71 20.22 -6.19
CA LYS A 224 10.80 21.23 -6.80
C LYS A 224 9.65 20.58 -7.58
N GLY A 225 9.55 19.25 -7.56
CA GLY A 225 8.48 18.55 -8.27
C GLY A 225 7.15 18.67 -7.53
N VAL A 226 6.07 18.60 -8.31
CA VAL A 226 4.70 18.62 -7.81
C VAL A 226 4.37 17.27 -7.18
N LEU A 227 3.58 17.29 -6.11
CA LEU A 227 3.08 16.06 -5.48
C LEU A 227 2.02 15.42 -6.41
N PRO A 228 2.02 14.09 -6.57
CA PRO A 228 1.20 13.40 -7.55
C PRO A 228 -0.31 13.58 -7.33
N PHE A 229 -0.77 13.70 -6.08
CA PHE A 229 -2.20 13.92 -5.78
C PHE A 229 -2.69 15.28 -6.27
N VAL A 230 -1.80 16.28 -6.33
CA VAL A 230 -2.13 17.59 -6.90
C VAL A 230 -2.41 17.45 -8.39
N ILE A 231 -1.57 16.69 -9.10
CA ILE A 231 -1.75 16.42 -10.52
C ILE A 231 -3.01 15.59 -10.76
N GLY A 232 -3.25 14.56 -9.94
CA GLY A 232 -4.46 13.74 -10.02
C GLY A 232 -5.73 14.56 -9.80
N GLU A 233 -5.73 15.48 -8.84
CA GLU A 233 -6.88 16.35 -8.60
C GLU A 233 -7.06 17.39 -9.71
N GLU A 234 -5.97 17.88 -10.30
CA GLU A 234 -6.03 18.76 -11.46
C GLU A 234 -6.63 18.05 -12.69
N ILE A 235 -6.31 16.77 -12.90
CA ILE A 235 -6.99 15.93 -13.90
C ILE A 235 -8.50 15.88 -13.61
N LEU A 236 -8.89 15.64 -12.36
CA LEU A 236 -10.30 15.57 -11.97
C LEU A 236 -11.02 16.92 -12.16
N SER A 237 -10.37 18.04 -11.79
CA SER A 237 -10.95 19.38 -11.86
C SER A 237 -11.06 19.90 -13.30
N GLU A 238 -10.14 19.53 -14.19
CA GLU A 238 -9.96 20.22 -15.49
C GLU A 238 -10.13 19.35 -16.73
N ALA A 239 -9.88 18.03 -16.66
CA ALA A 239 -9.85 17.18 -17.85
C ALA A 239 -11.24 16.68 -18.24
N ALA A 240 -11.59 16.86 -19.52
CA ALA A 240 -12.75 16.26 -20.15
C ALA A 240 -12.39 15.15 -21.13
N SER A 241 -11.12 14.79 -21.32
CA SER A 241 -10.69 13.72 -22.22
C SER A 241 -9.34 13.14 -21.80
N LEU A 242 -8.96 11.98 -22.35
CA LEU A 242 -7.61 11.43 -22.17
C LEU A 242 -6.51 12.38 -22.68
N ASP A 243 -6.75 13.12 -23.77
CA ASP A 243 -5.78 14.09 -24.29
C ASP A 243 -5.58 15.27 -23.35
N GLU A 244 -6.65 15.79 -22.74
CA GLU A 244 -6.54 16.86 -21.74
C GLU A 244 -5.84 16.35 -20.46
N ALA A 245 -6.19 15.15 -20.00
CA ALA A 245 -5.51 14.52 -18.86
C ALA A 245 -4.02 14.29 -19.14
N ARG A 246 -3.67 13.86 -20.36
CA ARG A 246 -2.29 13.76 -20.82
C ARG A 246 -1.61 15.12 -20.81
N ALA A 247 -2.21 16.16 -21.38
CA ALA A 247 -1.61 17.50 -21.39
C ALA A 247 -1.31 18.04 -19.97
N ILE A 248 -2.17 17.73 -18.98
CA ILE A 248 -1.94 18.02 -17.56
C ILE A 248 -0.73 17.25 -17.02
N LEU A 249 -0.60 15.96 -17.32
CA LEU A 249 0.58 15.18 -16.93
C LEU A 249 1.86 15.72 -17.60
N GLU A 250 1.75 16.17 -18.86
CA GLU A 250 2.90 16.59 -19.64
C GLU A 250 3.49 17.94 -19.18
N ARG A 251 2.68 18.82 -18.60
CA ARG A 251 3.11 20.14 -18.08
C ARG A 251 3.74 20.09 -16.69
N HIS A 252 3.52 19.00 -15.95
CA HIS A 252 4.04 18.82 -14.60
C HIS A 252 5.30 17.96 -14.56
N ARG A 253 6.12 18.19 -13.53
CA ARG A 253 7.20 17.29 -13.14
C ARG A 253 6.96 16.83 -11.72
N VAL A 254 6.92 15.53 -11.50
CA VAL A 254 6.71 14.91 -10.18
C VAL A 254 7.92 15.09 -9.26
N ALA A 255 7.68 15.09 -7.95
CA ALA A 255 8.74 15.13 -6.93
C ALA A 255 9.52 13.82 -6.83
N THR A 256 8.80 12.69 -6.96
CA THR A 256 9.32 11.32 -6.91
C THR A 256 8.74 10.51 -8.07
N SER A 257 8.55 9.20 -7.91
CA SER A 257 8.11 8.29 -8.98
C SER A 257 6.71 7.76 -8.76
N TRP A 258 5.88 7.85 -9.80
CA TRP A 258 4.46 7.51 -9.74
C TRP A 258 3.96 6.96 -11.07
N ALA A 259 2.80 6.32 -11.03
CA ALA A 259 2.00 6.08 -12.21
C ALA A 259 0.55 6.54 -12.02
N PHE A 260 -0.03 7.01 -13.10
CA PHE A 260 -1.40 7.49 -13.19
C PHE A 260 -2.17 6.57 -14.12
N VAL A 261 -3.10 5.79 -13.57
CA VAL A 261 -4.06 5.03 -14.37
C VAL A 261 -5.24 5.96 -14.63
N VAL A 262 -5.46 6.33 -15.88
CA VAL A 262 -6.51 7.27 -16.29
C VAL A 262 -7.45 6.58 -17.26
N THR A 263 -8.75 6.73 -17.05
CA THR A 263 -9.80 6.15 -17.92
C THR A 263 -10.74 7.24 -18.42
N ASP A 264 -11.32 7.04 -19.60
CA ASP A 264 -12.37 7.88 -20.15
C ASP A 264 -13.59 7.01 -20.50
N GLY A 265 -14.67 7.20 -19.73
CA GLY A 265 -15.92 6.45 -19.89
C GLY A 265 -16.57 6.65 -21.26
N LYS A 266 -16.41 7.83 -21.88
CA LYS A 266 -17.07 8.14 -23.16
C LYS A 266 -16.46 7.39 -24.33
N THR A 267 -15.16 7.17 -24.28
CA THR A 267 -14.39 6.49 -25.34
C THR A 267 -14.08 5.03 -25.00
N ARG A 268 -14.41 4.57 -23.78
CA ARG A 268 -14.03 3.26 -23.23
C ARG A 268 -12.53 2.98 -23.41
N ASP A 269 -11.71 4.01 -23.23
CA ASP A 269 -10.27 3.92 -23.38
C ASP A 269 -9.55 4.38 -22.11
N ALA A 270 -8.28 4.01 -21.99
CA ALA A 270 -7.46 4.28 -20.83
C ALA A 270 -5.98 4.35 -21.19
N PHE A 271 -5.21 4.98 -20.31
CA PHE A 271 -3.76 4.85 -20.31
C PHE A 271 -3.19 4.73 -18.90
N VAL A 272 -1.99 4.17 -18.81
CA VAL A 272 -1.12 4.30 -17.64
C VAL A 272 0.04 5.21 -18.02
N CYS A 273 0.15 6.35 -17.35
CA CYS A 273 1.32 7.23 -17.46
C CYS A 273 2.24 6.95 -16.28
N GLU A 274 3.38 6.35 -16.56
CA GLU A 274 4.46 6.13 -15.62
C GLU A 274 5.44 7.31 -15.68
N THR A 275 5.87 7.83 -14.54
CA THR A 275 6.77 8.98 -14.51
C THR A 275 7.66 9.02 -13.28
N HIS A 276 8.85 9.55 -13.48
CA HIS A 276 9.75 10.04 -12.44
C HIS A 276 10.29 11.42 -12.87
N PRO A 277 11.09 12.13 -12.07
CA PRO A 277 11.39 13.55 -12.34
C PRO A 277 12.13 13.85 -13.66
N LYS A 278 12.67 12.83 -14.34
CA LYS A 278 13.46 12.96 -15.58
C LYS A 278 12.84 12.27 -16.80
N ALA A 279 11.87 11.37 -16.61
CA ALA A 279 11.28 10.63 -17.72
C ALA A 279 9.78 10.36 -17.49
N ARG A 280 9.08 10.09 -18.59
CA ARG A 280 7.72 9.55 -18.57
C ARG A 280 7.59 8.52 -19.68
N GLY A 281 6.74 7.53 -19.46
CA GLY A 281 6.26 6.62 -20.50
C GLY A 281 4.76 6.42 -20.36
N ILE A 282 4.06 6.25 -21.48
CA ILE A 282 2.61 6.07 -21.51
C ILE A 282 2.28 4.76 -22.22
N ARG A 283 1.46 3.93 -21.59
CA ARG A 283 0.89 2.71 -22.18
C ARG A 283 -0.61 2.88 -22.31
N TYR A 284 -1.12 2.73 -23.52
CA TYR A 284 -2.56 2.83 -23.80
C TYR A 284 -3.20 1.44 -23.74
N LEU A 285 -4.47 1.38 -23.37
CA LEU A 285 -5.30 0.20 -23.57
C LEU A 285 -5.45 -0.05 -25.08
N GLY A 286 -5.88 0.97 -25.82
CA GLY A 286 -5.90 0.99 -27.29
C GLY A 286 -6.83 -0.06 -27.91
N ASN A 287 -6.97 -0.03 -29.24
CA ASN A 287 -7.96 -0.85 -29.95
C ASN A 287 -7.61 -2.35 -30.09
N GLY A 288 -6.44 -2.77 -29.61
CA GLY A 288 -5.95 -4.15 -29.73
C GLY A 288 -5.91 -4.94 -28.42
N SER A 289 -6.28 -4.34 -27.28
CA SER A 289 -6.27 -5.01 -25.98
C SER A 289 -7.61 -4.83 -25.27
N VAL A 290 -8.07 -5.88 -24.59
CA VAL A 290 -9.24 -5.82 -23.70
C VAL A 290 -8.84 -5.46 -22.26
N CYS A 291 -7.55 -5.56 -21.93
CA CYS A 291 -7.04 -5.40 -20.57
C CYS A 291 -5.85 -4.43 -20.53
N LEU A 292 -5.87 -3.52 -19.56
CA LEU A 292 -4.71 -2.74 -19.15
C LEU A 292 -4.56 -2.86 -17.63
N SER A 293 -3.46 -3.46 -17.17
CA SER A 293 -3.21 -3.63 -15.74
C SER A 293 -2.00 -2.84 -15.27
N HIS A 294 -2.00 -2.55 -13.98
CA HIS A 294 -0.87 -1.95 -13.31
C HIS A 294 -0.74 -2.39 -11.86
N SER A 295 0.50 -2.55 -11.45
CA SER A 295 0.92 -2.45 -10.06
C SER A 295 2.10 -1.48 -10.04
N ASN A 296 2.81 -1.32 -8.94
CA ASN A 296 3.78 -0.25 -8.78
C ASN A 296 5.19 -0.59 -9.28
N TYR A 297 5.28 -1.10 -10.49
CA TYR A 297 6.57 -1.22 -11.18
C TYR A 297 6.51 -0.65 -12.59
N PHE A 298 7.61 -0.06 -13.04
CA PHE A 298 7.69 0.56 -14.35
C PHE A 298 7.64 -0.50 -15.46
N GLN A 299 6.66 -0.37 -16.36
CA GLN A 299 6.52 -1.20 -17.55
C GLN A 299 7.01 -0.47 -18.81
N SER A 300 7.09 0.86 -18.78
CA SER A 300 7.63 1.74 -19.81
C SER A 300 9.16 1.65 -19.89
N GLN A 301 9.70 1.72 -21.11
CA GLN A 301 11.14 1.60 -21.32
C GLN A 301 11.89 2.85 -20.84
N GLU A 302 11.22 3.99 -20.81
CA GLU A 302 11.73 5.29 -20.40
C GLU A 302 12.00 5.35 -18.89
N CYS A 303 11.13 4.75 -18.07
CA CYS A 303 11.23 4.85 -16.60
C CYS A 303 12.00 3.70 -15.95
N LYS A 304 11.97 2.49 -16.56
CA LYS A 304 12.65 1.28 -16.05
C LYS A 304 14.12 1.45 -15.62
N PRO A 305 14.98 2.19 -16.35
CA PRO A 305 16.42 2.24 -16.01
C PRO A 305 16.73 2.80 -14.62
N MET A 306 15.81 3.56 -14.02
CA MET A 306 16.02 4.20 -12.72
C MET A 306 15.30 3.48 -11.56
N GLU A 307 14.58 2.41 -11.85
CA GLU A 307 13.81 1.63 -10.88
C GLU A 307 14.71 0.92 -9.87
N TYR A 308 14.25 0.77 -8.63
CA TYR A 308 14.91 -0.08 -7.64
C TYR A 308 13.92 -0.81 -6.75
N ALA A 309 14.48 -1.77 -6.03
CA ALA A 309 13.82 -2.64 -5.10
C ALA A 309 14.37 -2.58 -3.68
N ALA A 310 13.53 -2.59 -2.64
CA ALA A 310 14.00 -2.84 -1.29
C ALA A 310 14.44 -4.31 -1.08
N THR A 311 13.66 -5.29 -1.56
CA THR A 311 13.96 -6.73 -1.44
C THR A 311 13.49 -7.54 -2.65
N ALA A 312 14.04 -8.75 -2.84
CA ALA A 312 13.61 -9.66 -3.89
C ALA A 312 12.19 -10.22 -3.70
N ARG A 313 11.74 -10.46 -2.45
CA ARG A 313 10.36 -10.93 -2.20
C ARG A 313 9.35 -9.96 -2.77
N MET A 314 9.65 -8.71 -2.52
CA MET A 314 8.79 -7.66 -2.91
C MET A 314 8.68 -7.79 -4.47
N ASN A 315 9.73 -8.15 -5.28
CA ASN A 315 9.74 -8.36 -6.78
C ASN A 315 8.59 -9.27 -7.13
N TRP A 316 8.64 -10.43 -6.52
CA TRP A 316 7.72 -11.51 -6.79
C TRP A 316 6.27 -11.11 -6.54
N ASP A 317 5.98 -10.34 -5.49
CA ASP A 317 4.60 -10.01 -5.09
C ASP A 317 3.84 -9.22 -6.18
N ASN A 318 4.42 -8.16 -6.75
CA ASN A 318 3.69 -7.24 -7.64
C ASN A 318 3.66 -7.74 -9.07
N TYR A 319 4.73 -8.41 -9.49
CA TYR A 319 4.66 -9.19 -10.71
C TYR A 319 3.51 -10.20 -10.63
N SER A 320 3.40 -10.95 -9.53
CA SER A 320 2.34 -11.95 -9.35
C SER A 320 0.96 -11.30 -9.34
N ARG A 321 0.76 -10.19 -8.62
CA ARG A 321 -0.53 -9.48 -8.58
C ARG A 321 -0.97 -8.96 -9.94
N LYS A 322 -0.07 -8.27 -10.64
CA LYS A 322 -0.34 -7.70 -11.96
C LYS A 322 -0.69 -8.81 -12.96
N THR A 323 0.16 -9.83 -13.05
CA THR A 323 -0.06 -10.95 -13.98
C THR A 323 -1.27 -11.79 -13.62
N ARG A 324 -1.58 -11.96 -12.32
CA ARG A 324 -2.81 -12.61 -11.87
C ARG A 324 -4.04 -11.84 -12.29
N LEU A 325 -4.08 -10.52 -12.10
CA LEU A 325 -5.19 -9.69 -12.57
C LEU A 325 -5.33 -9.72 -14.09
N GLU A 326 -4.23 -9.62 -14.83
CA GLU A 326 -4.28 -9.74 -16.31
C GLU A 326 -4.82 -11.08 -16.74
N HIS A 327 -4.40 -12.17 -16.10
CA HIS A 327 -4.90 -13.50 -16.41
C HIS A 327 -6.41 -13.59 -16.18
N LEU A 328 -6.89 -13.17 -15.00
CA LEU A 328 -8.32 -13.17 -14.65
C LEU A 328 -9.16 -12.31 -15.60
N VAL A 329 -8.69 -11.10 -15.92
CA VAL A 329 -9.42 -10.19 -16.81
C VAL A 329 -9.41 -10.68 -18.25
N ASN A 330 -8.30 -11.25 -18.74
CA ASN A 330 -8.24 -11.79 -20.10
C ASN A 330 -9.00 -13.11 -20.26
N GLU A 331 -9.12 -13.91 -19.19
CA GLU A 331 -9.91 -15.14 -19.19
C GLU A 331 -11.39 -14.85 -19.42
N GLU A 332 -11.94 -13.83 -18.76
CA GLU A 332 -13.33 -13.37 -18.97
C GLU A 332 -13.48 -12.53 -20.25
N GLY A 333 -12.42 -11.79 -20.63
CA GLY A 333 -12.38 -10.98 -21.84
C GLY A 333 -13.45 -9.89 -21.87
N TYR A 334 -14.19 -9.81 -22.98
CA TYR A 334 -15.26 -8.81 -23.17
C TYR A 334 -16.51 -9.10 -22.34
N ALA A 335 -16.65 -10.30 -21.78
CA ALA A 335 -17.84 -10.74 -21.03
C ALA A 335 -17.74 -10.45 -19.52
N LEU A 336 -16.63 -9.86 -19.05
CA LEU A 336 -16.39 -9.60 -17.63
C LEU A 336 -17.52 -8.80 -16.99
N GLN A 337 -18.12 -9.36 -15.94
CA GLN A 337 -19.21 -8.74 -15.18
C GLN A 337 -18.69 -8.01 -13.94
N PRO A 338 -19.39 -6.96 -13.45
CA PRO A 338 -19.01 -6.23 -12.24
C PRO A 338 -18.81 -7.12 -11.00
N GLU A 339 -19.64 -8.15 -10.81
CA GLU A 339 -19.51 -9.08 -9.69
C GLU A 339 -18.19 -9.87 -9.73
N GLN A 340 -17.77 -10.32 -10.92
CA GLN A 340 -16.48 -11.01 -11.10
C GLN A 340 -15.32 -10.05 -10.84
N ALA A 341 -15.40 -8.83 -11.38
CA ALA A 341 -14.42 -7.76 -11.15
C ALA A 341 -14.22 -7.46 -9.66
N VAL A 342 -15.31 -7.40 -8.88
CA VAL A 342 -15.26 -7.25 -7.42
C VAL A 342 -14.49 -8.40 -6.77
N ARG A 343 -14.80 -9.65 -7.15
CA ARG A 343 -14.10 -10.83 -6.59
C ARG A 343 -12.60 -10.84 -6.93
N PHE A 344 -12.21 -10.37 -8.11
CA PHE A 344 -10.80 -10.30 -8.52
C PHE A 344 -9.98 -9.37 -7.61
N MET A 345 -10.57 -8.31 -7.07
CA MET A 345 -9.89 -7.41 -6.15
C MET A 345 -9.50 -8.08 -4.82
N GLY A 346 -10.22 -9.13 -4.44
CA GLY A 346 -9.91 -9.95 -3.27
C GLY A 346 -9.17 -11.25 -3.59
N ASP A 347 -8.68 -11.47 -4.81
CA ASP A 347 -8.08 -12.75 -5.21
C ASP A 347 -6.83 -13.11 -4.36
N HIS A 348 -6.84 -14.36 -3.87
CA HIS A 348 -5.83 -14.92 -2.97
C HIS A 348 -5.05 -16.08 -3.60
N PHE A 349 -4.98 -16.18 -4.92
CA PHE A 349 -4.24 -17.24 -5.58
C PHE A 349 -2.75 -16.88 -5.72
N ASP A 350 -1.86 -17.72 -5.19
CA ASP A 350 -0.41 -17.60 -5.38
C ASP A 350 0.03 -18.38 -6.64
N PRO A 351 0.49 -17.71 -7.71
CA PRO A 351 0.84 -18.39 -8.96
C PRO A 351 2.03 -19.34 -8.86
N TYR A 352 2.97 -19.09 -7.93
CA TYR A 352 4.16 -19.92 -7.75
C TYR A 352 3.84 -21.24 -7.02
N TRP A 353 3.03 -21.15 -5.96
CA TRP A 353 2.58 -22.33 -5.21
C TRP A 353 1.35 -23.00 -5.84
N ARG A 354 0.68 -22.33 -6.78
CA ARG A 354 -0.56 -22.76 -7.43
C ARG A 354 -1.65 -23.14 -6.44
N LYS A 355 -1.78 -22.35 -5.38
CA LYS A 355 -2.77 -22.56 -4.31
C LYS A 355 -3.25 -21.24 -3.75
N GLU A 356 -4.42 -21.27 -3.12
CA GLU A 356 -4.92 -20.17 -2.31
C GLU A 356 -3.98 -19.94 -1.10
N LYS A 357 -3.61 -18.69 -0.86
CA LYS A 357 -2.80 -18.26 0.28
C LYS A 357 -3.32 -16.93 0.82
N PRO A 358 -3.25 -16.68 2.14
CA PRO A 358 -3.74 -15.44 2.72
C PRO A 358 -2.81 -14.22 2.50
N PHE A 359 -1.51 -14.44 2.22
CA PHE A 359 -0.51 -13.36 2.15
C PHE A 359 0.48 -13.54 0.98
N ASN A 360 1.24 -12.47 0.71
CA ASN A 360 2.32 -12.33 -0.29
C ASN A 360 1.83 -12.18 -1.74
N ARG A 361 2.07 -13.17 -2.60
CA ARG A 361 1.92 -13.08 -4.07
C ARG A 361 0.48 -13.12 -4.58
N THR A 362 -0.41 -12.42 -3.87
CA THR A 362 -1.86 -12.42 -4.05
C THR A 362 -2.37 -11.00 -4.29
N VAL A 363 -3.42 -10.81 -5.09
CA VAL A 363 -3.99 -9.47 -5.38
C VAL A 363 -4.37 -8.74 -4.10
N SER A 364 -4.90 -9.50 -3.14
CA SER A 364 -5.12 -9.07 -1.78
C SER A 364 -3.81 -8.88 -1.01
N GLN A 365 -3.50 -7.63 -0.69
CA GLN A 365 -2.37 -7.27 0.17
C GLN A 365 -2.82 -7.00 1.61
N VAL A 366 -1.89 -7.11 2.55
CA VAL A 366 -2.14 -6.91 4.00
C VAL A 366 -2.35 -5.46 4.37
N TYR A 367 -1.88 -4.54 3.53
CA TYR A 367 -1.97 -3.09 3.68
C TYR A 367 -3.08 -2.48 2.81
N ASN A 368 -4.08 -3.27 2.39
CA ASN A 368 -5.18 -2.77 1.58
C ASN A 368 -6.13 -1.92 2.43
N ILE A 369 -6.21 -0.63 2.11
CA ILE A 369 -7.00 0.37 2.84
C ILE A 369 -8.27 0.78 2.11
N GLN A 370 -8.35 0.53 0.81
CA GLN A 370 -9.56 0.75 0.01
C GLN A 370 -9.57 -0.22 -1.17
N SER A 371 -10.76 -0.70 -1.50
CA SER A 371 -10.98 -1.52 -2.69
C SER A 371 -12.29 -1.14 -3.37
N LEU A 372 -12.22 -0.94 -4.68
CA LEU A 372 -13.37 -0.55 -5.48
C LEU A 372 -13.28 -1.03 -6.93
N VAL A 373 -14.42 -1.03 -7.61
CA VAL A 373 -14.57 -1.19 -9.04
C VAL A 373 -15.45 -0.04 -9.54
N LEU A 374 -15.02 0.65 -10.58
CA LEU A 374 -15.78 1.70 -11.26
C LEU A 374 -16.25 1.19 -12.62
N ASP A 375 -17.43 1.63 -13.03
CA ASP A 375 -17.80 1.73 -14.45
C ASP A 375 -17.90 3.22 -14.81
N PRO A 376 -16.83 3.84 -15.35
CA PRO A 376 -16.83 5.26 -15.70
C PRO A 376 -17.81 5.61 -16.82
N GLU A 377 -18.13 4.68 -17.72
CA GLU A 377 -19.10 4.93 -18.79
C GLU A 377 -20.51 5.05 -18.22
N ARG A 378 -20.89 4.11 -17.33
CA ARG A 378 -22.22 4.06 -16.71
C ARG A 378 -22.31 4.87 -15.42
N MET A 379 -21.22 5.48 -14.99
CA MET A 379 -21.10 6.24 -13.74
C MET A 379 -21.57 5.42 -12.52
N LYS A 380 -21.12 4.17 -12.44
CA LYS A 380 -21.36 3.27 -11.31
C LYS A 380 -20.08 3.01 -10.52
N LEU A 381 -20.24 2.80 -9.22
CA LEU A 381 -19.17 2.46 -8.29
C LEU A 381 -19.62 1.26 -7.45
N TRP A 382 -18.75 0.27 -7.30
CA TRP A 382 -18.84 -0.75 -6.25
C TRP A 382 -17.65 -0.56 -5.32
N ILE A 383 -17.88 -0.14 -4.09
CA ILE A 383 -16.84 0.12 -3.09
C ILE A 383 -17.05 -0.78 -1.88
N ALA A 384 -15.97 -1.40 -1.40
CA ALA A 384 -16.02 -2.23 -0.21
C ALA A 384 -16.34 -1.42 1.05
N GLU A 385 -17.28 -1.89 1.86
CA GLU A 385 -17.67 -1.31 3.15
C GLU A 385 -17.50 -2.32 4.29
N GLY A 386 -16.94 -1.91 5.43
CA GLY A 386 -16.78 -2.74 6.63
C GLY A 386 -15.39 -2.63 7.24
N PRO A 387 -15.05 -3.49 8.22
CA PRO A 387 -13.74 -3.45 8.87
C PRO A 387 -12.68 -4.06 7.96
N ALA A 388 -11.41 -3.74 8.20
CA ALA A 388 -10.31 -4.50 7.64
C ALA A 388 -10.49 -6.02 7.89
N PRO A 389 -10.12 -6.90 6.95
CA PRO A 389 -9.56 -6.64 5.62
C PRO A 389 -10.64 -6.17 4.62
N ILE A 390 -10.51 -4.96 4.09
CA ILE A 390 -11.61 -4.28 3.38
C ILE A 390 -11.98 -4.97 2.04
N HIS A 391 -11.00 -5.43 1.26
CA HIS A 391 -11.21 -6.14 -0.02
C HIS A 391 -11.89 -7.53 0.11
N LEU A 392 -12.14 -8.01 1.34
CA LEU A 392 -12.92 -9.22 1.60
C LEU A 392 -14.37 -8.94 1.97
N ARG A 393 -14.73 -7.67 2.16
CA ARG A 393 -16.08 -7.25 2.58
C ARG A 393 -17.03 -7.16 1.40
N GLU A 394 -18.30 -6.88 1.69
CA GLU A 394 -19.29 -6.64 0.64
C GLU A 394 -19.01 -5.31 -0.05
N TYR A 395 -19.20 -5.28 -1.36
CA TYR A 395 -19.06 -4.09 -2.18
C TYR A 395 -20.44 -3.49 -2.41
N GLN A 396 -20.65 -2.31 -1.85
CA GLN A 396 -21.89 -1.56 -2.00
C GLN A 396 -21.86 -0.79 -3.32
N GLU A 397 -22.95 -0.88 -4.08
CA GLU A 397 -23.11 -0.10 -5.30
C GLU A 397 -23.58 1.33 -4.99
N TYR A 398 -22.99 2.29 -5.71
CA TYR A 398 -23.40 3.69 -5.77
C TYR A 398 -23.58 4.14 -7.23
N ASP A 399 -24.62 4.93 -7.47
CA ASP A 399 -24.83 5.72 -8.68
C ASP A 399 -24.12 7.07 -8.53
N LEU A 400 -23.05 7.26 -9.30
CA LEU A 400 -22.24 8.47 -9.23
C LEU A 400 -22.94 9.67 -9.88
N ALA A 401 -23.80 9.46 -10.87
CA ALA A 401 -24.57 10.54 -11.48
C ALA A 401 -25.58 11.12 -10.47
N GLU A 402 -26.18 10.29 -9.62
CA GLU A 402 -26.99 10.75 -8.50
C GLU A 402 -26.18 11.52 -7.46
N ILE A 403 -24.94 11.11 -7.19
CA ILE A 403 -24.04 11.84 -6.29
C ILE A 403 -23.69 13.20 -6.90
N PHE A 404 -23.36 13.30 -8.20
CA PHE A 404 -23.19 14.61 -8.85
C PHE A 404 -24.45 15.49 -8.80
N ALA A 405 -25.63 14.89 -8.65
CA ALA A 405 -26.90 15.62 -8.49
C ALA A 405 -27.25 15.99 -7.03
N GLY A 406 -26.33 15.80 -6.07
CA GLY A 406 -26.55 16.17 -4.67
C GLY A 406 -27.22 15.09 -3.83
N LYS A 407 -27.39 13.86 -4.34
CA LYS A 407 -28.02 12.74 -3.62
C LYS A 407 -26.99 11.81 -2.99
N GLN A 408 -27.45 10.82 -2.21
CA GLN A 408 -26.58 9.80 -1.63
C GLN A 408 -26.12 8.74 -2.64
N GLY A 409 -26.87 8.50 -3.71
CA GLY A 409 -26.53 7.54 -4.78
C GLY A 409 -26.44 6.07 -4.38
N LYS A 410 -26.54 5.72 -3.09
CA LYS A 410 -26.49 4.32 -2.61
C LYS A 410 -27.65 3.51 -3.20
N SER A 411 -27.33 2.43 -3.91
CA SER A 411 -28.33 1.53 -4.49
C SER A 411 -28.63 0.34 -3.56
N PRO A 412 -29.70 -0.45 -3.78
CA PRO A 412 -29.93 -1.67 -3.01
C PRO A 412 -28.98 -2.82 -3.39
N HIS A 413 -28.22 -2.68 -4.49
CA HIS A 413 -27.34 -3.73 -5.01
C HIS A 413 -26.02 -3.78 -4.25
N ARG A 414 -25.58 -4.99 -3.97
CA ARG A 414 -24.30 -5.29 -3.35
C ARG A 414 -23.73 -6.56 -3.95
N PHE A 415 -22.41 -6.64 -4.03
CA PHE A 415 -21.72 -7.86 -4.41
C PHE A 415 -20.93 -8.43 -3.24
N PRO A 416 -20.96 -9.76 -3.03
CA PRO A 416 -20.09 -10.37 -2.04
C PRO A 416 -18.63 -10.21 -2.47
N GLY A 417 -17.77 -9.84 -1.53
CA GLY A 417 -16.33 -9.91 -1.72
C GLY A 417 -15.83 -11.35 -1.89
N PHE A 418 -14.52 -11.48 -2.05
CA PHE A 418 -13.86 -12.77 -2.16
C PHE A 418 -14.12 -13.65 -0.92
N ARG A 419 -14.35 -14.94 -1.13
CA ARG A 419 -14.49 -15.94 -0.07
C ARG A 419 -13.45 -17.02 -0.26
N PHE A 420 -12.64 -17.24 0.78
CA PHE A 420 -11.69 -18.33 0.80
C PHE A 420 -12.40 -19.68 0.67
N ALA A 421 -11.72 -20.62 0.00
CA ALA A 421 -12.20 -22.00 -0.07
C ALA A 421 -12.22 -22.65 1.32
N LYS A 422 -11.26 -22.29 2.19
CA LYS A 422 -11.18 -22.75 3.58
C LYS A 422 -11.51 -21.60 4.55
N PRO A 423 -12.49 -21.78 5.46
CA PRO A 423 -12.79 -20.78 6.48
C PRO A 423 -11.60 -20.44 7.39
N GLU A 424 -10.73 -21.41 7.69
CA GLU A 424 -9.56 -21.23 8.54
C GLU A 424 -8.55 -20.24 7.92
N THR A 425 -8.40 -20.25 6.59
CA THR A 425 -7.55 -19.30 5.87
C THR A 425 -8.06 -17.87 6.02
N ALA A 426 -9.39 -17.67 6.04
CA ALA A 426 -9.99 -16.36 6.29
C ALA A 426 -9.69 -15.86 7.70
N VAL A 427 -9.80 -16.74 8.71
CA VAL A 427 -9.45 -16.42 10.11
C VAL A 427 -7.96 -16.09 10.23
N ALA A 428 -7.09 -16.87 9.58
CA ALA A 428 -5.66 -16.60 9.56
C ALA A 428 -5.34 -15.23 8.94
N LYS A 429 -5.98 -14.90 7.80
CA LYS A 429 -5.84 -13.60 7.12
C LYS A 429 -6.21 -12.43 8.02
N GLU A 430 -7.38 -12.50 8.64
CA GLU A 430 -7.87 -11.48 9.56
C GLU A 430 -6.91 -11.31 10.74
N ALA A 431 -6.53 -12.40 11.40
CA ALA A 431 -5.64 -12.39 12.55
C ALA A 431 -4.26 -11.79 12.21
N TYR A 432 -3.70 -12.14 11.07
CA TYR A 432 -2.45 -11.53 10.62
C TYR A 432 -2.57 -10.03 10.41
N ILE A 433 -3.65 -9.54 9.79
CA ILE A 433 -3.85 -8.10 9.61
C ILE A 433 -4.06 -7.38 10.95
N LEU A 434 -4.80 -7.96 11.89
CA LEU A 434 -4.95 -7.41 13.23
C LEU A 434 -3.61 -7.36 13.98
N SER A 435 -2.73 -8.34 13.77
CA SER A 435 -1.38 -8.29 14.33
C SER A 435 -0.53 -7.15 13.76
N PHE A 436 -0.73 -6.81 12.49
CA PHE A 436 -0.06 -5.68 11.85
C PHE A 436 -0.53 -4.38 12.47
N ILE A 437 -1.85 -4.21 12.62
CA ILE A 437 -2.45 -3.03 13.24
C ILE A 437 -1.92 -2.86 14.67
N ALA A 438 -1.97 -3.91 15.49
CA ALA A 438 -1.46 -3.87 16.86
C ALA A 438 0.04 -3.51 16.91
N ALA A 439 0.86 -4.10 16.03
CA ALA A 439 2.28 -3.79 15.96
C ALA A 439 2.54 -2.34 15.51
N MET A 440 1.74 -1.81 14.57
CA MET A 440 1.81 -0.41 14.16
C MET A 440 1.42 0.53 15.30
N ASP A 441 0.47 0.12 16.15
CA ASP A 441 0.01 0.83 17.34
C ASP A 441 0.98 0.76 18.51
N GLY A 442 2.04 -0.06 18.39
CA GLY A 442 3.06 -0.27 19.42
C GLY A 442 2.70 -1.33 20.46
N ASP A 443 1.56 -2.01 20.31
CA ASP A 443 1.12 -3.10 21.18
C ASP A 443 1.67 -4.44 20.66
N LEU A 444 2.90 -4.76 21.09
CA LEU A 444 3.58 -6.00 20.71
C LEU A 444 2.95 -7.25 21.34
N GLU A 445 2.23 -7.10 22.46
CA GLU A 445 1.56 -8.22 23.14
C GLU A 445 0.31 -8.63 22.37
N LEU A 446 -0.55 -7.66 22.02
CA LEU A 446 -1.71 -7.91 21.17
C LEU A 446 -1.28 -8.40 19.78
N ALA A 447 -0.21 -7.83 19.21
CA ALA A 447 0.33 -8.31 17.95
C ALA A 447 0.73 -9.80 18.02
N TRP A 448 1.29 -10.24 19.16
CA TRP A 448 1.63 -11.64 19.37
C TRP A 448 0.38 -12.51 19.50
N THR A 449 -0.60 -12.09 20.30
CA THR A 449 -1.88 -12.80 20.45
C THR A 449 -2.54 -13.05 19.09
N GLU A 450 -2.54 -12.05 18.22
CA GLU A 450 -3.13 -12.16 16.88
C GLU A 450 -2.27 -13.01 15.92
N LEU A 451 -0.94 -12.94 15.97
CA LEU A 451 -0.09 -13.85 15.19
C LEU A 451 -0.22 -15.30 15.65
N GLU A 452 -0.36 -15.53 16.95
CA GLU A 452 -0.61 -16.86 17.49
C GLU A 452 -1.97 -17.39 17.03
N ARG A 453 -3.02 -16.54 17.04
CA ARG A 453 -4.33 -16.87 16.46
C ARG A 453 -4.22 -17.21 14.97
N CYS A 454 -3.45 -16.44 14.20
CA CYS A 454 -3.19 -16.71 12.80
C CYS A 454 -2.58 -18.11 12.60
N LEU A 455 -1.48 -18.41 13.30
CA LEU A 455 -0.74 -19.67 13.13
C LEU A 455 -1.49 -20.90 13.66
N LYS A 456 -2.39 -20.71 14.65
CA LYS A 456 -3.30 -21.75 15.13
C LYS A 456 -4.42 -22.04 14.15
N ALA A 457 -4.96 -21.02 13.47
CA ALA A 457 -5.99 -21.19 12.45
C ALA A 457 -5.43 -21.95 11.23
N GLU A 458 -4.33 -21.46 10.66
CA GLU A 458 -3.58 -22.18 9.63
C GLU A 458 -2.13 -21.70 9.62
N PHE A 459 -1.19 -22.65 9.65
CA PHE A 459 0.22 -22.32 9.71
C PHE A 459 0.74 -21.91 8.33
N PHE A 460 1.32 -20.71 8.26
CA PHE A 460 2.01 -20.22 7.07
C PHE A 460 3.45 -19.83 7.43
N PRO A 461 4.47 -20.31 6.69
CA PRO A 461 5.87 -19.96 6.94
C PRO A 461 6.12 -18.46 7.01
N GLU A 462 5.41 -17.65 6.23
CA GLU A 462 5.62 -16.20 6.20
C GLU A 462 4.99 -15.50 7.39
N ALA A 463 3.87 -16.02 7.91
CA ALA A 463 3.33 -15.57 9.18
C ALA A 463 4.25 -15.96 10.35
N ALA A 464 4.86 -17.15 10.27
CA ALA A 464 5.83 -17.62 11.27
C ALA A 464 7.10 -16.77 11.29
N LEU A 465 7.57 -16.29 10.13
CA LEU A 465 8.67 -15.33 10.05
C LEU A 465 8.34 -14.04 10.82
N THR A 466 7.19 -13.43 10.55
CA THR A 466 6.75 -12.21 11.25
C THR A 466 6.59 -12.46 12.75
N ALA A 467 6.01 -13.59 13.14
CA ALA A 467 5.85 -14.00 14.53
C ALA A 467 7.20 -14.21 15.24
N ALA A 468 8.18 -14.81 14.56
CA ALA A 468 9.51 -15.01 15.11
C ALA A 468 10.24 -13.68 15.31
N VAL A 469 10.15 -12.74 14.36
CA VAL A 469 10.74 -11.40 14.52
C VAL A 469 10.09 -10.65 15.69
N LEU A 470 8.76 -10.76 15.84
CA LEU A 470 8.06 -10.19 16.99
C LEU A 470 8.57 -10.80 18.30
N GLN A 471 8.70 -12.12 18.37
CA GLN A 471 9.21 -12.81 19.56
C GLN A 471 10.66 -12.44 19.87
N MET A 472 11.51 -12.26 18.85
CA MET A 472 12.84 -11.69 19.06
C MET A 472 12.77 -10.32 19.72
N LYS A 473 11.90 -9.41 19.26
CA LYS A 473 11.74 -8.08 19.88
C LYS A 473 11.23 -8.15 21.32
N ARG A 474 10.38 -9.13 21.63
CA ARG A 474 9.89 -9.45 22.98
C ARG A 474 10.92 -10.19 23.85
N ARG A 475 12.08 -10.53 23.29
CA ARG A 475 13.17 -11.31 23.92
C ARG A 475 12.82 -12.78 24.20
N GLU A 476 11.78 -13.29 23.55
CA GLU A 476 11.38 -14.71 23.58
C GLU A 476 12.14 -15.51 22.50
N PHE A 477 13.46 -15.55 22.62
CA PHE A 477 14.35 -16.02 21.56
C PHE A 477 14.15 -17.50 21.19
N GLN A 478 13.88 -18.36 22.17
CA GLN A 478 13.63 -19.78 21.89
C GLN A 478 12.34 -19.97 21.09
N SER A 479 11.28 -19.23 21.43
CA SER A 479 10.03 -19.25 20.64
C SER A 479 10.27 -18.83 19.20
N ALA A 480 11.13 -17.82 18.96
CA ALA A 480 11.51 -17.40 17.62
C ALA A 480 12.26 -18.51 16.85
N VAL A 481 13.18 -19.24 17.50
CA VAL A 481 13.87 -20.40 16.91
C VAL A 481 12.85 -21.47 16.51
N ASP A 482 11.95 -21.86 17.40
CA ASP A 482 10.99 -22.94 17.15
C ASP A 482 10.06 -22.62 15.95
N LEU A 483 9.59 -21.36 15.87
CA LEU A 483 8.78 -20.87 14.75
C LEU A 483 9.54 -20.95 13.42
N LEU A 484 10.81 -20.52 13.41
CA LEU A 484 11.64 -20.46 12.21
C LEU A 484 12.14 -21.85 11.78
N GLU A 485 12.44 -22.75 12.71
CA GLU A 485 12.79 -24.14 12.40
C GLU A 485 11.61 -24.85 11.72
N ARG A 486 10.39 -24.70 12.25
CA ARG A 486 9.17 -25.25 11.64
C ARG A 486 8.94 -24.66 10.25
N ALA A 487 9.04 -23.34 10.09
CA ALA A 487 8.88 -22.66 8.80
C ALA A 487 9.93 -23.12 7.76
N ASN A 488 11.20 -23.24 8.19
CA ASN A 488 12.29 -23.73 7.35
C ASN A 488 12.08 -25.19 6.92
N HIS A 489 11.63 -26.07 7.82
CA HIS A 489 11.34 -27.46 7.50
C HIS A 489 10.20 -27.56 6.47
N GLU A 490 9.10 -26.84 6.69
CA GLU A 490 7.95 -26.86 5.79
C GLU A 490 8.29 -26.33 4.39
N LEU A 491 8.93 -25.17 4.28
CA LEU A 491 9.35 -24.65 2.97
C LEU A 491 10.41 -25.53 2.32
N GLY A 492 11.40 -26.01 3.08
CA GLY A 492 12.46 -26.88 2.59
C GLY A 492 11.92 -28.13 1.90
N SER A 493 10.88 -28.75 2.46
CA SER A 493 10.19 -29.89 1.85
C SER A 493 9.47 -29.52 0.54
N GLN A 494 8.85 -28.33 0.47
CA GLN A 494 8.06 -27.89 -0.68
C GLN A 494 8.92 -27.42 -1.87
N ILE A 495 10.15 -26.95 -1.60
CA ILE A 495 11.09 -26.49 -2.64
C ILE A 495 12.06 -27.57 -3.12
N ALA A 496 12.02 -28.78 -2.54
CA ALA A 496 12.90 -29.86 -2.94
C ALA A 496 12.76 -30.14 -4.44
N GLY A 497 13.88 -30.09 -5.18
CA GLY A 497 13.90 -30.28 -6.64
C GLY A 497 13.49 -29.06 -7.48
N ARG A 498 13.14 -27.91 -6.87
CA ARG A 498 12.84 -26.68 -7.62
C ARG A 498 14.12 -25.90 -7.95
N THR A 499 14.19 -25.38 -9.17
CA THR A 499 15.28 -24.51 -9.66
C THR A 499 15.12 -23.08 -9.18
N VAL A 500 13.88 -22.56 -9.19
CA VAL A 500 13.53 -21.22 -8.68
C VAL A 500 12.99 -21.37 -7.26
N VAL A 501 13.60 -20.67 -6.30
CA VAL A 501 13.26 -20.74 -4.87
C VAL A 501 12.72 -19.39 -4.42
N PRO A 502 11.61 -19.35 -3.68
CA PRO A 502 10.98 -18.08 -3.35
C PRO A 502 11.78 -17.34 -2.26
N PRO A 503 11.80 -16.00 -2.29
CA PRO A 503 12.59 -15.20 -1.35
C PRO A 503 12.32 -15.48 0.13
N GLU A 504 11.07 -15.79 0.51
CA GLU A 504 10.73 -16.10 1.91
C GLU A 504 11.54 -17.28 2.49
N TYR A 505 11.98 -18.24 1.66
CA TYR A 505 12.82 -19.35 2.11
C TYR A 505 14.18 -18.86 2.62
N PHE A 506 14.80 -17.93 1.88
CA PHE A 506 16.09 -17.37 2.27
C PHE A 506 15.96 -16.41 3.44
N GLU A 507 14.89 -15.63 3.48
CA GLU A 507 14.57 -14.75 4.61
C GLU A 507 14.41 -15.55 5.91
N ILE A 508 13.63 -16.64 5.89
CA ILE A 508 13.43 -17.51 7.05
C ILE A 508 14.74 -18.08 7.55
N ARG A 509 15.60 -18.60 6.66
CA ARG A 509 16.91 -19.17 7.05
C ARG A 509 17.86 -18.11 7.58
N PHE A 510 17.84 -16.92 6.99
CA PHE A 510 18.65 -15.81 7.45
C PHE A 510 18.23 -15.33 8.84
N PHE A 511 16.93 -15.21 9.10
CA PHE A 511 16.42 -14.90 10.44
C PHE A 511 16.61 -16.05 11.42
N LEU A 512 16.58 -17.31 10.97
CA LEU A 512 16.89 -18.46 11.81
C LEU A 512 18.35 -18.42 12.28
N ALA A 513 19.29 -18.03 11.40
CA ALA A 513 20.67 -17.80 11.79
C ALA A 513 20.78 -16.73 12.89
N ARG A 514 20.06 -15.62 12.74
CA ARG A 514 19.98 -14.55 13.76
C ARG A 514 19.37 -15.05 15.07
N ALA A 515 18.34 -15.90 15.01
CA ALA A 515 17.68 -16.46 16.18
C ALA A 515 18.64 -17.36 16.96
N TYR A 516 19.42 -18.18 16.27
CA TYR A 516 20.45 -18.99 16.90
C TYR A 516 21.55 -18.16 17.56
N ASP A 517 22.01 -17.07 16.94
CA ASP A 517 22.95 -16.15 17.59
C ASP A 517 22.36 -15.60 18.92
N LEU A 518 21.07 -15.25 18.94
CA LEU A 518 20.40 -14.70 20.13
C LEU A 518 20.23 -15.71 21.27
N VAL A 519 20.17 -17.02 20.97
CA VAL A 519 20.18 -18.10 21.99
C VAL A 519 21.58 -18.66 22.27
N GLY A 520 22.64 -18.03 21.75
CA GLY A 520 24.03 -18.45 21.97
C GLY A 520 24.48 -19.67 21.16
N ARG A 521 23.67 -20.15 20.20
CA ARG A 521 23.93 -21.30 19.33
C ARG A 521 24.71 -20.88 18.08
N ARG A 522 25.93 -20.39 18.32
CA ARG A 522 26.71 -19.69 17.30
C ARG A 522 27.12 -20.57 16.11
N GLU A 523 27.43 -21.84 16.36
CA GLU A 523 27.82 -22.76 15.29
C GLU A 523 26.68 -23.00 14.32
N GLU A 524 25.45 -23.19 14.83
CA GLU A 524 24.25 -23.31 14.02
C GLU A 524 23.95 -22.03 13.24
N ALA A 525 24.09 -20.86 13.88
CA ALA A 525 23.92 -19.57 13.22
C ALA A 525 24.84 -19.46 11.98
N VAL A 526 26.14 -19.74 12.15
CA VAL A 526 27.11 -19.70 11.05
C VAL A 526 26.78 -20.70 9.95
N ARG A 527 26.32 -21.91 10.29
CA ARG A 527 25.87 -22.91 9.29
C ARG A 527 24.73 -22.35 8.44
N TYR A 528 23.73 -21.71 9.05
CA TYR A 528 22.62 -21.14 8.32
C TYR A 528 23.02 -19.92 7.49
N TYR A 529 23.84 -19.00 8.03
CA TYR A 529 24.40 -17.88 7.23
C TYR A 529 25.11 -18.40 5.97
N ARG A 530 26.02 -19.37 6.12
CA ARG A 530 26.72 -19.99 4.99
C ARG A 530 25.76 -20.62 3.99
N SER A 531 24.77 -21.36 4.49
CA SER A 531 23.79 -22.03 3.65
C SER A 531 22.96 -21.06 2.81
N VAL A 532 22.72 -19.83 3.30
CA VAL A 532 22.04 -18.77 2.56
C VAL A 532 23.00 -18.11 1.59
N SER A 533 24.18 -17.70 2.04
CA SER A 533 25.15 -16.97 1.23
C SER A 533 25.75 -17.78 0.08
N GLN A 534 25.84 -19.10 0.23
CA GLN A 534 26.41 -20.02 -0.76
C GLN A 534 25.35 -20.62 -1.69
N ASP A 535 24.04 -20.45 -1.42
CA ASP A 535 23.01 -20.98 -2.32
C ASP A 535 23.01 -20.20 -3.64
N PRO A 536 23.26 -20.85 -4.79
CA PRO A 536 23.31 -20.16 -6.08
C PRO A 536 21.93 -19.64 -6.52
N ARG A 537 20.84 -20.11 -5.91
CA ARG A 537 19.46 -19.73 -6.25
C ARG A 537 18.99 -18.46 -5.54
N LEU A 538 19.76 -17.92 -4.58
CA LEU A 538 19.43 -16.67 -3.90
C LEU A 538 19.65 -15.47 -4.84
N GLU A 539 18.57 -14.83 -5.26
CA GLU A 539 18.65 -13.66 -6.15
C GLU A 539 18.93 -12.35 -5.40
N ASP A 540 18.59 -12.25 -4.12
CA ASP A 540 18.71 -11.02 -3.33
C ASP A 540 20.18 -10.77 -2.90
N PRO A 541 20.89 -9.79 -3.49
CA PRO A 541 22.28 -9.49 -3.17
C PRO A 541 22.45 -8.93 -1.76
N ASN A 542 21.42 -8.30 -1.17
CA ASN A 542 21.49 -7.73 0.17
C ASN A 542 21.47 -8.83 1.21
N VAL A 543 20.53 -9.77 1.08
CA VAL A 543 20.48 -10.97 1.93
C VAL A 543 21.78 -11.76 1.79
N ARG A 544 22.28 -11.93 0.56
CA ARG A 544 23.56 -12.63 0.31
C ARG A 544 24.72 -11.92 0.99
N LYS A 545 24.88 -10.61 0.81
CA LYS A 545 25.95 -9.79 1.40
C LYS A 545 25.89 -9.82 2.92
N MET A 546 24.70 -9.74 3.52
CA MET A 546 24.56 -9.83 4.98
C MET A 546 24.87 -11.22 5.52
N ALA A 547 24.44 -12.28 4.82
CA ALA A 547 24.76 -13.65 5.20
C ALA A 547 26.27 -13.94 5.08
N LEU A 548 26.95 -13.43 4.03
CA LEU A 548 28.40 -13.59 3.82
C LEU A 548 29.26 -12.99 4.95
N LYS A 549 28.78 -11.94 5.62
CA LYS A 549 29.51 -11.36 6.75
C LYS A 549 29.66 -12.36 7.90
N GLU A 550 28.74 -13.31 8.01
CA GLU A 550 28.63 -14.25 9.13
C GLU A 550 28.75 -13.54 10.49
N GLY A 551 28.41 -12.25 10.62
CA GLY A 551 28.65 -11.50 11.86
C GLY A 551 27.67 -11.94 12.96
N PRO A 552 28.07 -11.95 14.25
CA PRO A 552 27.13 -12.25 15.33
C PRO A 552 25.97 -11.25 15.36
N TYR A 553 24.76 -11.76 15.49
CA TYR A 553 23.57 -10.95 15.72
C TYR A 553 23.30 -10.80 17.22
N THR A 554 23.15 -9.57 17.69
CA THR A 554 22.97 -9.26 19.12
C THR A 554 21.63 -8.60 19.36
N ALA A 555 21.12 -8.69 20.59
CA ALA A 555 19.83 -8.13 20.96
C ALA A 555 19.72 -6.62 20.70
N ASP A 556 20.83 -5.87 20.80
CA ASP A 556 20.85 -4.43 20.51
C ASP A 556 20.48 -4.10 19.05
N LYS A 557 20.71 -5.04 18.12
CA LYS A 557 20.34 -4.87 16.71
C LYS A 557 18.83 -5.01 16.48
N LEU A 558 18.08 -5.57 17.42
CA LEU A 558 16.62 -5.73 17.31
C LEU A 558 15.88 -4.40 17.37
N GLY A 559 16.46 -3.39 18.03
CA GLY A 559 15.91 -2.03 18.06
C GLY A 559 15.82 -1.39 16.67
N ARG A 560 16.63 -1.86 15.72
CA ARG A 560 16.64 -1.39 14.32
C ARG A 560 15.53 -2.01 13.47
N ILE A 561 14.84 -3.03 13.96
CA ILE A 561 13.76 -3.68 13.22
C ILE A 561 12.45 -2.95 13.53
N LEU A 562 11.91 -2.26 12.52
CA LEU A 562 10.56 -1.73 12.58
C LEU A 562 9.54 -2.83 12.27
N MET A 563 8.67 -3.13 13.23
CA MET A 563 7.52 -4.00 12.98
C MET A 563 6.39 -3.19 12.33
N PRO A 564 5.53 -3.83 11.53
CA PRO A 564 5.65 -5.20 11.00
C PRO A 564 6.49 -5.30 9.72
N TYR A 565 7.16 -4.22 9.30
CA TYR A 565 7.87 -4.07 8.03
C TYR A 565 9.25 -4.74 7.96
N SER A 566 9.57 -5.66 8.88
CA SER A 566 10.91 -6.24 9.05
C SER A 566 11.47 -6.96 7.83
N THR A 567 10.60 -7.26 6.87
CA THR A 567 10.91 -7.98 5.64
C THR A 567 10.81 -7.11 4.38
N TYR A 568 10.33 -5.87 4.52
CA TYR A 568 10.19 -4.87 3.44
C TYR A 568 11.23 -3.74 3.55
N ILE A 569 11.91 -3.62 4.69
CA ILE A 569 12.98 -2.64 4.91
C ILE A 569 14.32 -3.31 4.61
N PRO A 570 15.21 -2.68 3.81
CA PRO A 570 16.51 -3.26 3.50
C PRO A 570 17.31 -3.50 4.78
N PHE A 571 17.92 -4.70 4.86
CA PHE A 571 18.78 -5.12 5.95
C PHE A 571 20.05 -4.24 6.00
N GLN A 572 20.02 -3.14 6.75
CA GLN A 572 21.21 -2.31 7.01
C GLN A 572 22.02 -2.80 8.21
#